data_AF-A0A0F8YDB4-F1
#
_entry.id   AF-A0A0F8YDB4-F1
#
_cell.length_a   1.000
_cell.length_b   1.000
_cell.length_c   1.000
_cell.angle_alpha   90.00
_cell.angle_beta   90.00
_cell.angle_gamma   90.00
#
_symmetry.space_group_name_H-M   'P 1'
#
loop_
_entity.id
_entity.type
_entity.pdbx_description
1 polymer ?
#
loop_
_entity_poly.entity_id
_entity_poly.type
_entity_poly.pdbx_seq_one_letter_code
_entity_poly.pdbx_strand_id
1 'polypeptide(L)' 'MLIIGEKINTSLCGVEEAVKTRDKDFIQNLAKKQVDSGADVL' A
#
# COMPACT_ATOMS: atom_id res chain seq x y z
N MET A 1 -17.68 10.39 2.90
CA MET A 1 -17.66 8.92 2.72
C MET A 1 -16.26 8.49 3.06
N LEU A 2 -16.07 7.49 3.93
CA LEU A 2 -14.74 7.00 4.30
C LEU A 2 -14.20 6.08 3.19
N ILE A 3 -13.00 6.34 2.69
CA ILE A 3 -12.32 5.57 1.65
C ILE A 3 -11.13 4.84 2.29
N ILE A 4 -11.12 3.50 2.18
CA ILE A 4 -10.06 2.63 2.72
C ILE A 4 -9.18 2.14 1.56
N GLY A 5 -7.88 2.37 1.63
CA GLY A 5 -6.91 1.93 0.64
C GLY A 5 -6.51 0.46 0.78
N GLU A 6 -7.04 -0.42 -0.07
CA GLU A 6 -6.82 -1.87 0.01
C GLU A 6 -5.47 -2.39 -0.55
N LYS A 7 -4.64 -1.54 -1.16
CA LYS A 7 -3.51 -2.03 -1.99
C LYS A 7 -2.31 -2.51 -1.17
N ILE A 8 -2.18 -2.15 0.10
CA ILE A 8 -1.16 -2.72 0.99
C ILE A 8 -1.70 -4.04 1.55
N ASN A 9 -1.74 -5.06 0.69
CA ASN A 9 -2.26 -6.37 1.01
C ASN A 9 -1.35 -7.44 0.38
N THR A 10 -0.85 -8.39 1.16
CA THR A 10 0.09 -9.41 0.69
C THR A 10 -0.50 -10.36 -0.34
N SER A 11 -1.83 -10.41 -0.50
CA SER A 11 -2.46 -11.14 -1.61
C SER A 11 -2.26 -10.47 -2.98
N LEU A 12 -1.84 -9.20 -3.01
CA LEU A 12 -1.58 -8.46 -4.24
C LEU A 12 -0.11 -8.61 -4.68
N CYS A 13 0.07 -8.73 -6.00
CA CYS A 13 1.37 -8.90 -6.62
C CYS A 13 2.36 -7.80 -6.18
N GLY A 14 3.55 -8.20 -5.76
CA GLY A 14 4.62 -7.32 -5.31
C GLY A 14 4.62 -6.99 -3.81
N VAL A 15 3.45 -7.00 -3.14
CA VAL A 15 3.38 -6.62 -1.71
C VAL A 15 3.98 -7.71 -0.81
N GLU A 16 3.71 -8.99 -1.08
CA GLU A 16 4.31 -10.10 -0.32
C GLU A 16 5.84 -10.09 -0.40
N GLU A 17 6.39 -9.87 -1.59
CA GLU A 17 7.84 -9.81 -1.79
C GLU A 17 8.46 -8.61 -1.09
N ALA A 18 7.81 -7.44 -1.17
CA ALA A 18 8.24 -6.24 -0.46
C ALA A 18 8.26 -6.43 1.07
N VAL A 19 7.31 -7.19 1.63
CA VAL A 19 7.34 -7.56 3.05
C VAL A 19 8.50 -8.52 3.36
N LYS A 20 8.68 -9.58 2.56
CA LYS A 20 9.75 -10.59 2.77
C LYS A 20 11.15 -9.97 2.72
N THR A 21 11.36 -9.07 1.77
CA THR A 21 12.65 -8.38 1.56
C THR A 21 12.80 -7.11 2.38
N ARG A 22 11.76 -6.72 3.14
CA ARG A 22 11.71 -5.47 3.92
C ARG A 22 11.92 -4.22 3.05
N ASP A 23 11.39 -4.24 1.84
CA ASP A 23 11.37 -3.10 0.92
C ASP A 23 10.39 -2.03 1.42
N LYS A 24 10.91 -1.20 2.32
CA LYS A 24 10.24 -0.02 2.85
C LYS A 24 9.76 0.91 1.74
N ASP A 25 10.58 1.12 0.71
CA ASP A 25 10.34 2.19 -0.27
C ASP A 25 9.15 1.80 -1.16
N PHE A 26 9.03 0.52 -1.53
CA PHE A 26 7.84 0.00 -2.21
C PHE A 26 6.55 0.26 -1.40
N ILE A 27 6.54 -0.14 -0.12
CA ILE A 27 5.36 0.00 0.75
C ILE A 27 4.99 1.47 0.97
N GLN A 28 5.98 2.32 1.23
CA GLN A 28 5.75 3.76 1.45
C GLN A 28 5.26 4.47 0.18
N ASN A 29 5.78 4.10 -0.99
CA ASN A 29 5.30 4.66 -2.25
C ASN A 29 3.88 4.19 -2.59
N LEU A 30 3.54 2.94 -2.27
CA LEU A 30 2.17 2.45 -2.43
C LEU A 30 1.20 3.16 -1.48
N ALA A 31 1.61 3.40 -0.24
CA ALA A 31 0.84 4.20 0.72
C ALA A 31 0.57 5.62 0.21
N LYS A 32 1.62 6.33 -0.24
CA LYS A 32 1.49 7.69 -0.82
C LYS A 32 0.51 7.72 -1.98
N LYS A 33 0.64 6.80 -2.93
CA LYS A 33 -0.27 6.73 -4.09
C LYS A 33 -1.74 6.58 -3.69
N GLN A 34 -2.04 5.82 -2.63
CA GLN A 34 -3.40 5.65 -2.14
C GLN A 34 -3.94 6.91 -1.46
N VAL A 35 -3.13 7.57 -0.63
CA VAL A 35 -3.48 8.86 -0.01
C VAL A 35 -3.67 9.94 -1.08
N ASP A 36 -2.78 10.03 -2.06
CA ASP A 36 -2.86 10.96 -3.18
C ASP A 36 -4.11 10.71 -4.05
N SER A 37 -4.64 9.48 -4.04
CA SER A 37 -5.87 9.10 -4.73
C SER A 37 -7.14 9.30 -3.88
N GLY A 38 -7.01 9.86 -2.67
CA GLY A 38 -8.14 10.21 -1.79
C GLY A 38 -8.51 9.14 -0.75
N ALA A 39 -7.64 8.18 -0.46
CA ALA A 39 -7.85 7.28 0.69
C ALA A 39 -7.71 8.06 2.00
N ASP A 40 -8.70 7.91 2.90
CA ASP A 40 -8.69 8.51 4.23
C ASP A 40 -7.86 7.69 5.22
N VAL A 41 -7.83 6.37 5.01
CA VAL A 41 -7.07 5.37 5.78
C VAL A 41 -6.55 4.28 4.85
N LEU A 42 -5.51 3.56 5.28
CA LEU A 42 -4.86 2.47 4.54
C LEU A 42 -4.91 1.17 5.35
#